data_AF-A0A512B743-F1
#
_entry.id   AF-A0A512B743-F1
#
_cell.length_a   1.000
_cell.length_b   1.000
_cell.length_c   1.000
_cell.angle_alpha   90.00
_cell.angle_beta   90.00
_cell.angle_gamma   90.00
#
_symmetry.space_group_name_H-M   'P 1'
#
loop_
_entity.id
_entity.type
_entity.pdbx_description
1 polymer ?
#
loop_
_entity_poly.entity_id
_entity_poly.type
_entity_poly.pdbx_seq_one_letter_code
_entity_poly.pdbx_strand_id
1 'polypeptide(L)'
;MLIEVLSDSTKSYDRGDKFKLYRDIPTLKEYILIDSINVAIECWRINGNGYWELEEYKSINQVLLIAAIQISIPLLEIYEGTDLVQAQ
;
A
#
# COMPACT_ATOMS: atom_id res chain seq x y z
N MET A 1 -8.26 8.34 3.31
CA MET A 1 -7.18 7.35 3.11
C MET A 1 -7.72 5.99 3.49
N LEU A 2 -7.26 4.93 2.83
CA LEU A 2 -7.61 3.55 3.16
C LEU A 2 -6.36 2.67 3.00
N ILE A 3 -6.17 1.72 3.91
CA ILE A 3 -5.02 0.79 3.92
C ILE A 3 -5.57 -0.63 4.03
N GLU A 4 -5.16 -1.53 3.15
CA GLU A 4 -5.55 -2.95 3.18
C GLU A 4 -4.31 -3.84 3.25
N VAL A 5 -4.37 -4.87 4.09
CA VAL A 5 -3.37 -5.93 4.15
C VAL A 5 -3.91 -7.14 3.40
N LEU A 6 -3.23 -7.50 2.31
CA LEU A 6 -3.63 -8.58 1.42
C LEU A 6 -3.21 -9.92 2.02
N SER A 7 -4.16 -10.84 2.13
CA SER A 7 -3.89 -12.25 2.41
C SER A 7 -3.76 -13.04 1.11
N ASP A 8 -3.22 -14.26 1.19
CA ASP A 8 -3.10 -15.18 0.04
C ASP A 8 -4.46 -15.42 -0.66
N SER A 9 -5.56 -15.38 0.10
CA SER A 9 -6.93 -15.57 -0.41
C SER A 9 -7.58 -14.32 -1.03
N THR A 10 -7.10 -13.11 -0.71
CA THR A 10 -7.74 -11.84 -1.12
C THR A 10 -6.93 -11.04 -2.15
N LYS A 11 -5.69 -11.48 -2.43
CA LYS A 11 -4.71 -10.79 -3.28
C LYS A 11 -5.22 -10.45 -4.68
N SER A 12 -5.94 -11.37 -5.33
CA SER A 12 -6.48 -11.16 -6.69
C SER A 12 -7.77 -10.32 -6.70
N TYR A 13 -8.58 -10.41 -5.64
CA TYR A 13 -9.86 -9.71 -5.55
C TYR A 13 -9.67 -8.22 -5.19
N ASP A 14 -8.73 -7.93 -4.29
CA ASP A 14 -8.51 -6.58 -3.75
C ASP A 14 -7.84 -5.65 -4.78
N ARG A 15 -6.93 -6.17 -5.60
CA ARG A 15 -6.18 -5.37 -6.60
C ARG A 15 -7.05 -4.78 -7.72
N GLY A 16 -8.18 -5.41 -8.04
CA GLY A 16 -8.96 -5.08 -9.24
C GLY A 16 -10.27 -4.38 -8.95
N ASP A 17 -11.19 -5.08 -8.28
CA ASP A 17 -12.59 -4.66 -8.24
C ASP A 17 -12.89 -3.73 -7.07
N LYS A 18 -12.26 -3.94 -5.91
CA LYS A 18 -12.36 -3.01 -4.78
C LYS A 18 -11.76 -1.66 -5.10
N PHE A 19 -10.58 -1.61 -5.71
CA PHE A 19 -9.96 -0.33 -6.09
C PHE A 19 -10.86 0.49 -7.03
N LYS A 20 -11.50 -0.15 -8.01
CA LYS A 20 -12.48 0.49 -8.91
C LYS A 20 -13.67 1.08 -8.15
N LEU A 21 -14.15 0.42 -7.10
CA LEU A 21 -15.25 0.92 -6.27
C LEU A 21 -14.79 2.06 -5.35
N TYR A 22 -13.62 1.94 -4.75
CA TYR A 22 -13.13 2.90 -3.77
C TYR A 22 -12.65 4.20 -4.39
N ARG A 23 -12.10 4.17 -5.61
CA ARG A 23 -11.65 5.39 -6.31
C ARG A 23 -12.78 6.39 -6.61
N ASP A 24 -14.03 5.96 -6.52
CA ASP A 24 -15.21 6.81 -6.69
C ASP A 24 -15.59 7.57 -5.40
N ILE A 25 -14.98 7.23 -4.26
CA ILE A 25 -15.19 7.95 -2.99
C ILE A 25 -14.48 9.31 -3.09
N PRO A 26 -15.21 10.45 -3.10
CA PRO A 26 -14.61 11.76 -3.40
C PRO A 26 -13.54 12.23 -2.41
N THR A 27 -13.58 11.71 -1.18
CA THR A 27 -12.64 12.06 -0.11
C THR A 27 -11.43 11.12 -0.05
N LEU A 28 -11.44 10.03 -0.82
CA LEU A 28 -10.31 9.10 -0.87
C LEU A 28 -9.24 9.64 -1.81
N LYS A 29 -8.09 10.00 -1.23
CA LYS A 29 -6.94 10.56 -1.97
C LYS A 29 -5.69 9.68 -1.95
N GLU A 30 -5.71 8.64 -1.10
CA GLU A 30 -4.59 7.74 -0.87
C GLU A 30 -5.14 6.36 -0.51
N TYR A 31 -4.70 5.34 -1.24
CA TYR A 31 -5.07 3.95 -1.06
C TYR A 31 -3.82 3.07 -1.09
N ILE A 32 -3.58 2.35 0.01
CA ILE A 32 -2.33 1.60 0.23
C ILE A 32 -2.67 0.12 0.36
N LEU A 33 -1.99 -0.71 -0.42
CA LEU A 33 -2.08 -2.16 -0.37
C LEU A 33 -0.76 -2.74 0.14
N ILE A 34 -0.82 -3.56 1.19
CA ILE A 34 0.35 -4.22 1.79
C ILE A 34 0.22 -5.73 1.55
N ASP A 35 1.18 -6.34 0.85
CA ASP A 35 1.22 -7.78 0.64
C ASP A 35 1.79 -8.48 1.88
N SER A 36 0.98 -9.27 2.60
CA SER A 36 1.48 -9.96 3.81
C SER A 36 2.41 -11.15 3.51
N ILE A 37 2.54 -11.57 2.25
CA ILE A 37 3.30 -12.77 1.85
C ILE A 37 4.65 -12.42 1.21
N ASN A 38 4.81 -11.19 0.70
CA ASN A 38 6.06 -10.72 0.10
C ASN A 38 6.28 -9.26 0.50
N VAL A 39 7.53 -8.79 0.53
CA VAL A 39 7.82 -7.38 0.72
C VAL A 39 7.39 -6.59 -0.52
N ALA A 40 6.11 -6.19 -0.54
CA ALA A 40 5.50 -5.44 -1.62
C ALA A 40 4.39 -4.53 -1.08
N ILE A 41 4.51 -3.23 -1.33
CA ILE A 41 3.48 -2.23 -1.02
C ILE A 41 3.16 -1.44 -2.28
N GLU A 42 1.89 -1.29 -2.59
CA GLU A 42 1.38 -0.41 -3.64
C GLU A 42 0.70 0.80 -2.98
N CYS A 43 1.17 2.01 -3.27
CA CYS A 43 0.59 3.25 -2.79
C CYS A 43 0.01 4.03 -3.97
N TRP A 44 -1.32 4.10 -4.02
CA TRP A 44 -2.05 4.87 -5.02
C TRP A 44 -2.38 6.25 -4.43
N ARG A 45 -2.06 7.33 -5.14
CA ARG A 45 -2.38 8.70 -4.73
C ARG A 45 -2.97 9.54 -5.86
N ILE A 46 -3.89 10.43 -5.53
CA ILE A 46 -4.37 11.45 -6.48
C ILE A 46 -3.32 12.57 -6.58
N ASN A 47 -2.78 12.78 -7.78
CA ASN A 47 -1.83 13.85 -8.07
C ASN A 47 -2.53 15.21 -8.27
N GLY A 48 -1.74 16.28 -8.50
CA GLY A 48 -2.28 17.63 -8.73
C GLY A 48 -3.18 17.78 -9.96
N ASN A 49 -3.15 16.81 -10.88
CA ASN A 49 -3.98 16.77 -12.08
C ASN A 49 -5.25 15.91 -11.91
N GLY A 50 -5.48 15.34 -10.73
CA GLY A 50 -6.63 14.49 -10.45
C GLY A 50 -6.48 13.02 -10.90
N TYR A 51 -5.28 12.59 -11.28
CA TYR A 51 -5.01 11.22 -11.68
C TYR A 51 -4.45 10.39 -10.53
N TRP A 52 -4.84 9.12 -10.49
CA TRP A 52 -4.24 8.14 -9.60
C TRP A 52 -2.86 7.73 -10.11
N GLU A 53 -1.81 8.02 -9.34
CA GLU A 53 -0.44 7.58 -9.55
C GLU A 53 -0.12 6.42 -8.61
N LEU A 54 0.62 5.43 -9.12
CA LEU A 54 1.09 4.28 -8.35
C LEU A 54 2.57 4.47 -7.99
N GLU A 55 2.87 4.34 -6.70
CA GLU A 55 4.22 4.18 -6.17
C GLU A 55 4.36 2.77 -5.59
N GLU A 56 5.39 2.03 -6.03
CA GLU A 56 5.64 0.66 -5.58
C GLU A 56 6.88 0.59 -4.67
N TYR A 57 6.74 -0.13 -3.56
CA TYR A 57 7.84 -0.47 -2.66
C TYR A 57 8.05 -1.98 -2.68
N LYS A 58 9.26 -2.42 -3.02
CA LYS A 58 9.62 -3.83 -3.26
C LYS A 58 10.85 -4.29 -2.46
N SER A 59 11.35 -3.45 -1.57
CA SER A 59 12.54 -3.72 -0.74
C SER A 59 12.31 -3.30 0.71
N ILE A 60 12.72 -4.14 1.64
CA ILE A 60 12.50 -3.96 3.10
C ILE A 60 13.21 -2.72 3.65
N ASN A 61 14.26 -2.26 2.96
CA ASN A 61 15.04 -1.07 3.32
C ASN A 61 14.40 0.25 2.86
N GLN A 62 13.25 0.19 2.18
CA GLN A 62 12.53 1.39 1.78
C GLN A 62 11.70 1.96 2.93
N VAL A 63 11.23 3.19 2.74
CA VAL A 63 10.38 3.91 3.69
C VAL A 63 9.10 4.30 2.96
N LEU A 64 7.96 3.87 3.48
CA LEU A 64 6.65 4.25 2.98
C LEU A 64 6.32 5.65 3.50
N LEU A 65 6.01 6.59 2.60
CA LEU A 65 5.39 7.85 2.95
C LEU A 65 3.86 7.72 2.88
N ILE A 66 3.20 7.93 4.01
CA ILE A 66 1.75 8.08 4.12
C ILE A 66 1.43 9.58 4.05
N ALA A 67 1.16 10.06 2.84
CA ALA A 67 1.09 11.49 2.56
C ALA A 67 -0.11 12.17 3.26
N ALA A 68 -1.23 11.45 3.43
CA ALA A 68 -2.43 12.00 4.05
C ALA A 68 -2.23 12.45 5.51
N ILE A 69 -1.26 11.86 6.21
CA ILE A 69 -0.94 12.18 7.61
C ILE A 69 0.52 12.60 7.83
N GLN A 70 1.31 12.74 6.75
CA GLN A 70 2.71 13.15 6.78
C GLN A 70 3.59 12.28 7.69
N ILE A 71 3.36 10.96 7.67
CA ILE A 71 4.15 9.99 8.42
C ILE A 71 4.96 9.15 7.44
N SER A 72 6.25 8.99 7.75
CA SER A 72 7.15 8.06 7.07
C SER A 72 7.38 6.86 7.96
N ILE A 73 7.12 5.65 7.46
CA ILE A 73 7.29 4.40 8.20
C ILE A 73 8.25 3.50 7.42
N PRO A 74 9.38 3.08 8.00
CA PRO A 74 10.25 2.07 7.40
C PRO A 74 9.48 0.78 7.12
N LEU A 75 9.69 0.16 5.96
CA LEU A 75 9.06 -1.12 5.65
C LEU A 75 9.46 -2.21 6.67
N LEU A 76 10.68 -2.12 7.22
CA LEU A 76 11.13 -2.95 8.32
C LEU A 76 10.17 -2.95 9.53
N GLU A 77 9.60 -1.80 9.89
CA GLU A 77 8.63 -1.66 10.98
C GLU A 77 7.25 -2.18 10.57
N ILE A 78 6.85 -1.96 9.31
CA ILE A 78 5.56 -2.46 8.78
C ILE A 78 5.51 -4.00 8.81
N TYR A 79 6.63 -4.64 8.49
CA TYR A 79 6.74 -6.11 8.44
C TYR A 79 7.30 -6.71 9.74
N GLU A 80 7.41 -5.93 10.82
CA GLU A 80 7.90 -6.42 12.11
C GLU A 80 7.06 -7.63 12.59
N GLY A 81 7.73 -8.67 13.07
CA GLY A 81 7.08 -9.90 13.54
C GLY A 81 6.67 -10.88 12.44
N THR A 82 7.03 -10.62 11.18
CA THR A 82 6.88 -11.56 10.06
C THR A 82 8.22 -12.23 9.72
N ASP A 83 8.16 -13.37 9.04
CA ASP A 83 9.36 -14.06 8.53
C ASP A 83 10.04 -13.29 7.38
N LEU A 84 9.40 -12.23 6.84
CA LEU A 84 9.91 -11.44 5.72
C LEU A 84 11.07 -10.51 6.10
N VAL A 85 11.26 -10.25 7.39
CA VAL A 85 12.34 -9.38 7.90
C VAL A 85 13.67 -10.14 8.02
N GLN A 86 13.64 -11.46 8.17
CA GLN A 86 14.82 -12.29 8.43
C GLN A 86 15.45 -12.88 7.16
N ALA A 87 14.80 -12.73 6.01
CA ALA A 87 15.18 -13.37 4.75
C ALA A 87 16.21 -12.60 3.89
N GLN A 88 17.00 -11.70 4.48
CA GLN A 88 18.09 -10.97 3.78
C GLN A 88 19.47 -11.28 4.33
#